data_AF-A0AAQ3Q7Y0-F1
#
_entry.id   AF-A0AAQ3Q7Y0-F1
#
_cell.length_a   1.000
_cell.length_b   1.000
_cell.length_c   1.000
_cell.angle_alpha   90.00
_cell.angle_beta   90.00
_cell.angle_gamma   90.00
#
_symmetry.space_group_name_H-M   'P 1'
#
loop_
_entity.id
_entity.type
_entity.pdbx_description
1 polymer ?
#
loop_
_entity_poly.entity_id
_entity_poly.type
_entity_poly.pdbx_seq_one_letter_code
_entity_poly.pdbx_strand_id
1 'polypeptide(L)'
;MDTNMYPSSSLLGQHKDEALGALPVDELIEKADGFAGVFPEHKYEIVKKLQERKHICGMTGDGVNDAPALKKADIGITVSDATNATRSASDIVLTEPGLSVIMFLPVEPFSRG
;
A
#
# COMPACT_ATOMS: atom_id res chain seq x y z
N MET A 1 12.29 -11.29 -15.13
CA MET A 1 10.87 -11.07 -14.78
C MET A 1 10.62 -9.61 -15.05
N ASP A 2 9.73 -9.30 -15.98
CA ASP A 2 9.33 -7.92 -16.25
C ASP A 2 8.45 -7.44 -15.09
N THR A 3 8.84 -6.35 -14.43
CA THR A 3 8.07 -5.72 -13.35
C THR A 3 7.01 -4.81 -13.96
N ASN A 4 5.74 -5.05 -13.65
CA ASN A 4 4.60 -4.27 -14.10
C ASN A 4 4.45 -2.98 -13.27
N MET A 5 5.29 -1.99 -13.59
CA MET A 5 5.24 -0.64 -13.01
C MET A 5 4.33 0.29 -13.83
N TYR A 6 3.43 1.01 -13.16
CA TYR A 6 2.52 1.96 -13.81
C TYR A 6 2.62 3.37 -13.21
N PRO A 7 2.42 4.43 -14.00
CA PRO A 7 2.30 5.78 -13.45
C PRO A 7 0.99 5.94 -12.66
N SER A 8 0.95 6.88 -11.73
CA SER A 8 -0.24 7.21 -10.97
C SER A 8 -1.43 7.68 -11.83
N SER A 9 -1.17 8.18 -13.04
CA SER A 9 -2.20 8.49 -14.03
C SER A 9 -3.04 7.27 -14.45
N SER A 10 -2.49 6.05 -14.36
CA SER A 10 -3.22 4.81 -14.63
C SER A 10 -4.34 4.53 -13.62
N LEU A 11 -4.27 5.11 -12.42
CA LEU A 11 -5.32 5.02 -11.40
C LEU A 11 -6.52 5.93 -11.69
N LEU A 12 -6.31 7.00 -12.48
CA LEU A 12 -7.34 7.99 -12.81
C LEU A 12 -8.19 7.58 -14.02
N GLY A 13 -7.99 6.38 -14.58
CA GLY A 13 -8.69 5.92 -15.78
C GLY A 13 -8.38 6.72 -17.04
N GLN A 14 -7.34 7.57 -17.02
CA GLN A 14 -6.91 8.39 -18.14
C GLN A 14 -5.67 7.77 -18.78
N HIS A 15 -5.85 6.79 -19.66
CA HIS A 15 -4.76 6.37 -20.56
C HIS A 15 -5.22 6.13 -21.99
N LYS A 16 -4.36 6.60 -22.90
CA LYS A 16 -4.39 6.45 -24.37
C LYS A 16 -3.57 5.23 -24.85
N ASP A 17 -3.11 4.37 -23.93
CA ASP A 17 -2.36 3.17 -24.27
C ASP A 17 -3.30 2.01 -24.63
N GLU A 18 -3.33 1.66 -25.92
CA GLU A 18 -4.19 0.62 -26.51
C GLU A 18 -3.96 -0.78 -25.93
N ALA A 19 -2.86 -1.04 -25.21
CA ALA A 19 -2.58 -2.30 -24.53
C ALA A 19 -3.10 -2.37 -23.08
N LEU A 20 -3.32 -1.22 -22.43
CA LEU A 20 -3.80 -1.11 -21.03
C LEU A 20 -5.25 -0.62 -20.92
N GLY A 21 -5.83 -0.09 -21.99
CA GLY A 21 -7.14 0.55 -22.02
C GLY A 21 -8.36 -0.36 -21.80
N ALA A 22 -8.19 -1.63 -21.44
CA ALA A 22 -9.29 -2.58 -21.31
C ALA A 22 -9.58 -3.06 -19.88
N LEU A 23 -8.69 -2.83 -18.91
CA LEU A 23 -8.87 -3.37 -17.56
C LEU A 23 -9.46 -2.31 -16.61
N PRO A 24 -10.49 -2.65 -15.82
CA PRO A 24 -10.93 -1.81 -14.70
C PRO A 24 -9.75 -1.47 -13.78
N VAL A 25 -9.75 -0.26 -13.20
CA VAL A 25 -8.68 0.19 -12.27
C VAL A 25 -8.44 -0.82 -11.15
N ASP A 26 -9.48 -1.52 -10.70
CA ASP A 26 -9.38 -2.53 -9.66
C ASP A 26 -8.61 -3.77 -10.11
N GLU A 27 -8.69 -4.18 -11.38
CA GLU A 27 -7.86 -5.26 -11.94
C GLU A 27 -6.43 -4.80 -12.20
N LEU A 28 -6.25 -3.54 -12.58
CA LEU A 28 -4.94 -2.95 -12.73
C LEU A 28 -4.18 -3.00 -11.40
N ILE A 29 -4.82 -2.59 -10.30
CA ILE A 29 -4.22 -2.58 -8.96
C ILE A 29 -3.78 -3.98 -8.52
N GLU A 30 -4.55 -5.03 -8.86
CA GLU A 30 -4.18 -6.40 -8.51
C GLU A 30 -3.03 -6.97 -9.34
N LYS A 31 -2.89 -6.54 -10.61
CA LYS A 31 -1.85 -7.04 -11.52
C LYS A 31 -0.57 -6.21 -11.49
N ALA A 32 -0.63 -5.01 -10.93
CA ALA A 32 0.49 -4.10 -10.83
C ALA A 32 1.50 -4.57 -9.76
N ASP A 33 2.78 -4.57 -10.12
CA ASP A 33 3.87 -4.75 -9.17
C ASP A 33 4.22 -3.43 -8.47
N GLY A 34 3.85 -2.28 -9.05
CA GLY A 34 4.07 -0.99 -8.43
C GLY A 34 3.48 0.20 -9.17
N PHE A 35 3.33 1.30 -8.44
CA PHE A 35 2.89 2.59 -8.97
C PHE A 35 3.92 3.69 -8.70
N ALA A 36 4.25 4.48 -9.72
CA ALA A 36 5.19 5.59 -9.62
C ALA A 36 4.46 6.95 -9.59
N GLY A 37 5.02 7.92 -8.86
CA GLY A 37 4.48 9.29 -8.78
C GLY A 37 3.11 9.36 -8.09
N VAL A 38 2.87 8.50 -7.10
CA VAL A 38 1.59 8.42 -6.36
C VAL A 38 1.46 9.53 -5.32
N PHE A 39 0.29 10.15 -5.28
CA PHE A 39 -0.11 11.12 -4.27
C PHE A 39 -0.69 10.41 -3.03
N PRO A 40 -0.77 11.09 -1.87
CA PRO A 40 -1.33 10.50 -0.64
C PRO A 40 -2.72 9.89 -0.84
N GLU A 41 -3.58 10.54 -1.61
CA GLU A 41 -4.94 10.10 -1.91
C GLU A 41 -4.95 8.78 -2.69
N HIS A 42 -3.99 8.61 -3.60
CA HIS A 42 -3.86 7.39 -4.38
C HIS A 42 -3.46 6.20 -3.51
N LYS A 43 -2.56 6.39 -2.53
CA LYS A 43 -2.17 5.32 -1.60
C LYS A 43 -3.38 4.81 -0.81
N TYR A 44 -4.21 5.73 -0.33
CA TYR A 44 -5.44 5.40 0.38
C TYR A 44 -6.42 4.62 -0.50
N GLU A 45 -6.67 5.08 -1.74
CA GLU A 45 -7.60 4.39 -2.66
C GLU A 45 -7.09 3.00 -3.07
N ILE A 46 -5.78 2.81 -3.25
CA ILE A 46 -5.20 1.49 -3.53
C ILE A 46 -5.51 0.51 -2.39
N VAL A 47 -5.22 0.90 -1.14
CA VAL A 47 -5.48 0.05 0.04
C VAL A 47 -6.97 -0.26 0.15
N LYS A 48 -7.83 0.75 -0.02
CA LYS A 48 -9.29 0.58 0.03
C LYS A 48 -9.78 -0.41 -1.02
N LYS A 49 -9.33 -0.30 -2.27
CA LYS A 49 -9.74 -1.20 -3.37
C LYS A 49 -9.26 -2.64 -3.16
N LEU A 50 -8.04 -2.82 -2.67
CA LEU A 50 -7.53 -4.15 -2.31
C LEU A 50 -8.36 -4.78 -1.17
N GLN A 51 -8.73 -4.00 -0.16
CA GLN A 51 -9.62 -4.45 0.92
C GLN A 51 -11.04 -4.79 0.43
N GLU A 52 -11.61 -4.00 -0.48
CA GLU A 52 -12.92 -4.29 -1.10
C GLU A 52 -12.91 -5.63 -1.85
N ARG A 53 -11.75 -6.04 -2.36
CA ARG A 53 -11.51 -7.36 -2.98
C ARG A 53 -11.12 -8.45 -1.98
N LYS A 54 -11.22 -8.18 -0.68
CA LYS A 54 -10.94 -9.10 0.44
C LYS A 54 -9.46 -9.46 0.60
N HIS A 55 -8.54 -8.65 0.09
CA HIS A 55 -7.11 -8.78 0.41
C HIS A 55 -6.83 -8.20 1.79
N ILE A 56 -5.95 -8.86 2.55
CA ILE A 56 -5.37 -8.31 3.77
C ILE A 56 -4.25 -7.36 3.34
N CYS A 57 -4.37 -6.09 3.69
CA CYS A 57 -3.46 -5.06 3.23
C CYS A 57 -2.52 -4.63 4.36
N GLY A 58 -1.22 -4.85 4.15
CA GLY A 58 -0.16 -4.21 4.94
C GLY A 58 0.32 -2.94 4.25
N MET A 59 0.40 -1.82 4.97
CA MET A 59 0.95 -0.57 4.45
C MET A 59 2.20 -0.19 5.23
N THR A 60 3.24 0.25 4.54
CA THR A 60 4.45 0.80 5.18
C THR A 60 4.68 2.24 4.74
N GLY A 61 5.12 3.09 5.67
CA GLY A 61 5.43 4.50 5.41
C GLY A 61 6.15 5.16 6.58
N ASP A 62 6.70 6.34 6.34
CA ASP A 62 7.49 7.11 7.31
C ASP A 62 6.99 8.56 7.44
N GLY A 63 6.38 9.10 6.38
CA GLY A 63 5.85 10.45 6.32
C GLY A 63 4.41 10.61 6.81
N VAL A 64 4.07 11.83 7.23
CA VAL A 64 2.70 12.21 7.64
C VAL A 64 1.66 12.00 6.53
N ASN A 65 2.12 12.04 5.28
CA ASN A 65 1.31 11.80 4.10
C ASN A 65 0.80 10.34 4.01
N ASP A 66 1.49 9.40 4.66
CA ASP A 66 1.12 7.99 4.64
C ASP A 66 0.17 7.63 5.79
N ALA A 67 0.01 8.50 6.78
CA ALA A 67 -0.82 8.25 7.96
C ALA A 67 -2.28 7.84 7.61
N PRO A 68 -2.97 8.46 6.62
CA PRO A 68 -4.30 8.02 6.23
C PRO A 68 -4.33 6.60 5.65
N ALA A 69 -3.35 6.25 4.82
CA ALA A 69 -3.25 4.92 4.21
C ALA A 69 -2.84 3.85 5.23
N LEU A 70 -1.90 4.17 6.12
CA LEU A 70 -1.48 3.32 7.25
C LEU A 70 -2.66 2.97 8.15
N LYS A 71 -3.49 3.96 8.51
CA LYS A 71 -4.66 3.75 9.35
C LYS A 71 -5.79 3.00 8.65
N LYS A 72 -5.83 3.06 7.32
CA LYS A 72 -6.83 2.35 6.51
C LYS A 72 -6.46 0.88 6.32
N ALA A 73 -5.17 0.58 6.22
CA ALA A 73 -4.65 -0.77 6.08
C ALA A 73 -5.04 -1.66 7.25
N ASP A 74 -5.03 -2.98 7.02
CA ASP A 74 -5.27 -3.96 8.08
C ASP A 74 -4.11 -4.01 9.08
N ILE A 75 -2.89 -3.72 8.58
CA ILE A 75 -1.68 -3.59 9.39
C ILE A 75 -0.87 -2.39 8.86
N GLY A 76 -0.72 -1.36 9.68
CA GLY A 76 0.18 -0.23 9.44
C GLY A 76 1.56 -0.47 10.04
N ILE A 77 2.62 -0.32 9.24
CA ILE A 77 4.01 -0.54 9.65
C ILE A 77 4.80 0.75 9.41
N THR A 78 5.55 1.20 10.41
CA THR A 78 6.46 2.35 10.29
C THR A 78 7.87 1.98 10.69
N VAL A 79 8.84 2.78 10.27
CA VAL A 79 10.23 2.66 10.74
C VAL A 79 10.47 3.53 11.97
N SER A 80 11.49 3.20 12.77
CA SER A 80 11.83 3.89 14.01
C SER A 80 12.04 5.40 13.83
N ASP A 81 12.58 5.81 12.68
CA ASP A 81 12.83 7.22 12.34
C ASP A 81 11.61 7.94 11.72
N ALA A 82 10.46 7.28 11.62
CA ALA A 82 9.23 7.90 11.13
C ALA A 82 8.75 9.03 12.05
N THR A 83 7.94 9.95 11.53
CA THR A 83 7.43 11.06 12.35
C THR A 83 6.53 10.57 13.49
N ASN A 84 6.44 11.33 14.59
CA ASN A 84 5.54 11.02 15.70
C ASN A 84 4.08 10.79 15.25
N ALA A 85 3.62 11.57 14.27
CA ALA A 85 2.28 11.46 13.73
C ALA A 85 2.10 10.20 12.87
N THR A 86 3.14 9.75 12.17
CA THR A 86 3.10 8.50 11.41
C THR A 86 3.09 7.30 12.35
N ARG A 87 3.95 7.30 13.39
CA ARG A 87 4.03 6.22 14.38
C ARG A 87 2.72 6.01 15.14
N SER A 88 1.98 7.09 15.44
CA SER A 88 0.67 6.96 16.10
C SER A 88 -0.44 6.42 15.18
N ALA A 89 -0.22 6.42 13.87
CA ALA A 89 -1.13 5.86 12.87
C ALA A 89 -0.79 4.40 12.49
N SER A 90 0.32 3.85 12.99
CA SER A 90 0.78 2.48 12.69
C SER A 90 0.59 1.53 13.87
N ASP A 91 0.37 0.25 13.56
CA ASP A 91 0.26 -0.83 14.53
C ASP A 91 1.65 -1.35 14.96
N ILE A 92 2.63 -1.30 14.06
CA ILE A 92 3.99 -1.83 14.28
C ILE A 92 5.02 -0.76 13.94
N VAL A 93 6.04 -0.63 14.80
CA VAL A 93 7.22 0.21 14.55
C VAL A 93 8.45 -0.69 14.43
N LEU A 94 9.08 -0.73 13.26
CA LEU A 94 10.32 -1.45 13.01
C LEU A 94 11.48 -0.71 13.66
N THR A 95 12.19 -1.38 14.56
CA THR A 95 13.37 -0.82 15.23
C THR A 95 14.60 -0.80 14.34
N GLU A 96 14.64 -1.68 13.34
CA GLU A 96 15.73 -1.80 12.37
C GLU A 96 15.26 -1.41 10.95
N PRO A 97 16.13 -0.79 10.14
CA PRO A 97 15.81 -0.46 8.77
C PRO A 97 15.78 -1.73 7.89
N GLY A 98 14.92 -1.71 6.88
CA GLY A 98 14.86 -2.75 5.85
C GLY A 98 13.54 -3.52 5.84
N LEU A 99 13.12 -3.91 4.64
CA LEU A 99 11.86 -4.64 4.40
C LEU A 99 11.96 -6.12 4.80
N SER A 100 13.17 -6.65 4.99
CA SER A 100 13.40 -8.04 5.41
C SER A 100 12.74 -8.33 6.75
N VAL A 101 12.66 -7.36 7.66
CA VAL A 101 12.03 -7.52 8.97
C VAL A 101 10.55 -7.88 8.84
N ILE A 102 9.87 -7.34 7.82
CA ILE A 102 8.44 -7.65 7.55
C ILE A 102 8.27 -9.12 7.14
N MET A 103 9.25 -9.71 6.44
CA MET A 103 9.20 -11.11 6.01
C MET A 103 9.30 -12.10 7.18
N PHE A 104 10.04 -11.73 8.22
CA PHE A 104 10.25 -12.57 9.41
C PHE A 104 9.30 -12.24 10.55
N LEU A 105 8.36 -11.32 10.33
CA LEU A 105 7.43 -10.89 11.37
C LEU A 105 6.51 -12.07 11.72
N PRO A 106 6.56 -12.60 12.95
CA PRO A 106 5.72 -13.72 13.32
C PRO A 106 4.26 -13.25 13.32
N VAL A 107 3.49 -13.72 12.35
CA VAL A 107 2.06 -13.43 12.25
C VAL A 107 1.31 -14.62 12.86
N GLU A 108 0.80 -14.46 14.08
CA GLU A 108 -0.21 -15.41 14.58
C GLU A 108 -1.55 -15.07 13.92
N PRO A 109 -2.32 -16.08 13.44
CA PRO A 109 -3.62 -15.83 12.83
C PRO A 109 -4.54 -15.19 13.85
N PHE A 110 -4.90 -13.93 13.59
CA PHE A 110 -5.78 -13.15 14.44
C PHE A 110 -7.21 -13.69 14.33
N SER A 111 -7.61 -14.57 15.26
CA SER A 111 -8.99 -14.99 15.43
C SER A 111 -9.76 -13.87 16.13
N ARG A 112 -10.41 -12.98 15.36
CA ARG A 112 -11.45 -12.10 15.94
C ARG A 112 -12.60 -12.99 16.41
N GLY A 113 -12.88 -12.98 17.72
CA GLY A 113 -14.13 -13.47 18.29
C GLY A 113 -15.31 -12.60 17.92
#